data_AF-A0A8S3VXP7-F1
#
_entry.id   AF-A0A8S3VXP7-F1
#
_cell.length_a   1.000
_cell.length_b   1.000
_cell.length_c   1.000
_cell.angle_alpha   90.00
_cell.angle_beta   90.00
_cell.angle_gamma   90.00
#
_symmetry.space_group_name_H-M   'P 1'
#
loop_
_entity.id
_entity.type
_entity.pdbx_description
1 polymer ?
#
loop_
_entity_poly.entity_id
_entity_poly.type
_entity_poly.pdbx_seq_one_letter_code
_entity_poly.pdbx_strand_id
1 'polypeptide(L)'
;MNEPQKEWINKSIITEINERNVMWTEQQNNPEREELREKFITKRHKIIKLIRETKKSYYKKEFDKYSGKPKKLWNLLNTLTNNKFKQRCAPPKLIVNSIEVTDPHEICNIFNNFFATIGPYLADEIPIQFHVNYTHALPKPLLQNLQMNSLEPCTEEEILNIINKLDSNSSVGLDGVSTKVF
;
A
#
# COMPACT_ATOMS: atom_id res chain seq x y z
N MET A 1 -10.68 -16.91 -22.83
CA MET A 1 -10.34 -17.94 -21.82
C MET A 1 -11.14 -17.64 -20.57
N ASN A 2 -12.03 -18.54 -20.15
CA ASN A 2 -12.70 -18.41 -18.86
C ASN A 2 -11.65 -18.54 -17.76
N GLU A 3 -11.49 -17.51 -16.92
CA GLU A 3 -10.66 -17.61 -15.72
C GLU A 3 -11.07 -18.86 -14.92
N PRO A 4 -10.12 -19.57 -14.27
CA PRO A 4 -10.45 -20.74 -13.48
C PRO A 4 -11.54 -20.36 -12.47
N GLN A 5 -12.64 -21.11 -12.52
CA GLN A 5 -13.80 -20.88 -11.68
C GLN A 5 -13.33 -20.95 -10.23
N LYS A 6 -13.37 -19.81 -9.52
CA LYS A 6 -12.88 -19.73 -8.14
C LYS A 6 -13.62 -20.77 -7.31
N GLU A 7 -12.89 -21.55 -6.51
CA GLU A 7 -13.41 -22.77 -5.84
C GLU A 7 -14.64 -22.54 -4.93
N TRP A 8 -14.88 -21.30 -4.50
CA TRP A 8 -16.04 -20.91 -3.70
C TRP A 8 -17.32 -20.65 -4.52
N ILE A 9 -17.24 -20.62 -5.85
CA ILE A 9 -18.40 -20.40 -6.73
C ILE A 9 -19.19 -21.70 -6.83
N ASN A 10 -20.44 -21.70 -6.34
CA ASN A 10 -21.34 -22.84 -6.39
C ASN A 10 -22.50 -22.60 -7.38
N LYS A 11 -23.26 -23.66 -7.68
CA LYS A 11 -24.41 -23.61 -8.61
C LYS A 11 -25.45 -22.56 -8.20
N SER A 12 -25.72 -22.40 -6.91
CA SER A 12 -26.69 -21.42 -6.40
C SER A 12 -26.27 -19.98 -6.71
N ILE A 13 -25.00 -19.62 -6.52
CA ILE A 13 -24.47 -18.31 -6.91
C ILE A 13 -24.60 -18.09 -8.41
N ILE A 14 -24.32 -19.11 -9.22
CA ILE A 14 -24.41 -19.01 -10.68
C ILE A 14 -25.87 -18.76 -11.10
N THR A 15 -26.83 -19.49 -10.53
CA THR A 15 -28.26 -19.27 -10.79
C THR A 15 -28.68 -17.84 -10.44
N GLU A 16 -28.31 -17.36 -9.26
CA GLU A 16 -28.62 -16.00 -8.81
C GLU A 16 -27.98 -14.93 -9.71
N ILE A 17 -26.73 -15.13 -10.15
CA ILE A 17 -26.05 -14.26 -11.12
C ILE A 17 -26.80 -14.22 -12.46
N ASN A 18 -27.24 -15.37 -12.96
CA ASN A 18 -27.97 -15.47 -14.22
C ASN A 18 -29.31 -14.75 -14.13
N GLU A 19 -30.07 -14.96 -13.05
CA GLU A 19 -31.34 -14.25 -12.82
C GLU A 19 -31.15 -12.73 -12.78
N ARG A 20 -30.09 -12.23 -12.12
CA ARG A 20 -29.76 -10.81 -12.14
C ARG A 20 -29.40 -10.31 -13.54
N ASN A 21 -28.69 -11.11 -14.33
CA ASN A 21 -28.35 -10.73 -15.71
C ASN A 21 -29.62 -10.62 -16.57
N VAL A 22 -30.59 -11.52 -16.39
CA VAL A 22 -31.90 -11.42 -17.05
C VAL A 22 -32.60 -10.12 -16.64
N MET A 23 -32.66 -9.81 -15.33
CA MET A 23 -33.27 -8.56 -14.83
C MET A 23 -32.54 -7.31 -15.34
N TRP A 24 -31.22 -7.37 -15.51
CA TRP A 24 -30.44 -6.29 -16.10
C TRP A 24 -30.86 -6.03 -17.55
N THR A 25 -30.94 -7.09 -18.36
CA THR A 25 -31.39 -6.99 -19.75
C THR A 25 -32.82 -6.45 -19.84
N GLU A 26 -33.72 -6.92 -18.98
CA GLU A 26 -35.11 -6.43 -18.91
C GLU A 26 -35.18 -4.94 -18.57
N GLN A 27 -34.37 -4.48 -17.61
CA GLN A 27 -34.27 -3.07 -17.24
C GLN A 27 -33.70 -2.20 -18.36
N GLN A 28 -32.68 -2.67 -19.07
CA GLN A 28 -32.09 -1.94 -20.19
C GLN A 28 -33.08 -1.75 -21.35
N ASN A 29 -33.95 -2.74 -21.58
CA ASN A 29 -34.99 -2.67 -22.61
C ASN A 29 -36.19 -1.80 -22.20
N ASN A 30 -36.35 -1.48 -20.90
CA ASN A 30 -37.48 -0.73 -20.36
C ASN A 30 -37.01 0.38 -19.40
N PRO A 31 -36.22 1.37 -19.87
CA PRO A 31 -35.56 2.33 -19.00
C PRO A 31 -36.52 3.24 -18.22
N GLU A 32 -37.75 3.45 -18.71
CA GLU A 32 -38.74 4.31 -18.05
C GLU A 32 -39.47 3.63 -16.88
N ARG A 33 -39.33 2.31 -16.71
CA ARG A 33 -39.97 1.58 -15.62
C ARG A 33 -39.08 1.57 -14.38
N GLU A 34 -39.30 2.52 -13.48
CA GLU A 34 -38.55 2.61 -12.23
C GLU A 34 -38.66 1.35 -11.36
N GLU A 35 -39.81 0.65 -11.39
CA GLU A 35 -40.02 -0.61 -10.67
C GLU A 35 -38.99 -1.70 -11.04
N LEU A 36 -38.66 -1.80 -12.33
CA LEU A 36 -37.68 -2.77 -12.83
C LEU A 36 -36.26 -2.38 -12.39
N ARG A 37 -35.98 -1.07 -12.28
CA ARG A 37 -34.70 -0.54 -11.80
C ARG A 37 -34.48 -0.91 -10.34
N GLU A 38 -35.47 -0.64 -9.50
CA GLU A 38 -35.44 -0.95 -8.07
C GLU A 38 -35.33 -2.46 -7.80
N LYS A 39 -36.05 -3.27 -8.59
CA LYS A 39 -35.95 -4.74 -8.53
C LYS A 39 -34.54 -5.22 -8.89
N PHE A 40 -33.94 -4.69 -9.95
CA PHE A 40 -32.57 -5.03 -10.33
C PHE A 40 -31.55 -4.62 -9.26
N ILE A 41 -31.65 -3.39 -8.72
CA ILE A 41 -30.76 -2.89 -7.67
C ILE A 41 -30.84 -3.77 -6.44
N THR A 42 -32.05 -4.11 -6.00
CA THR A 42 -32.29 -4.99 -4.85
C THR A 42 -31.67 -6.38 -5.07
N LYS A 43 -31.89 -6.99 -6.25
CA LYS A 43 -31.31 -8.28 -6.60
C LYS A 43 -29.77 -8.21 -6.66
N ARG A 44 -29.21 -7.14 -7.21
CA ARG A 44 -27.76 -6.90 -7.25
C ARG A 44 -27.17 -6.84 -5.83
N HIS A 45 -27.78 -6.09 -4.91
CA HIS A 45 -27.32 -6.01 -3.53
C HIS A 45 -27.40 -7.37 -2.82
N LYS A 46 -28.50 -8.11 -3.01
CA LYS A 46 -28.65 -9.47 -2.48
C LYS A 46 -27.53 -10.40 -2.95
N ILE A 47 -27.18 -10.35 -4.24
CA ILE A 47 -26.11 -11.18 -4.82
C ILE A 47 -24.74 -10.78 -4.30
N ILE A 48 -24.46 -9.47 -4.19
CA ILE A 48 -23.20 -8.98 -3.62
C ILE A 48 -23.04 -9.52 -2.19
N LYS A 49 -24.11 -9.48 -1.38
CA LYS A 49 -24.11 -10.04 -0.03
C LYS A 49 -23.87 -11.55 -0.04
N LEU A 50 -24.60 -12.29 -0.87
CA LEU A 50 -24.46 -13.75 -1.00
C LEU A 50 -23.03 -14.16 -1.40
N ILE A 51 -22.44 -13.48 -2.37
CA ILE A 51 -21.06 -13.73 -2.83
C ILE A 51 -20.07 -13.47 -1.68
N ARG A 52 -20.22 -12.36 -0.96
CA ARG A 52 -19.35 -12.03 0.18
C ARG A 52 -19.45 -13.07 1.29
N GLU A 53 -20.65 -13.47 1.66
CA GLU A 53 -20.90 -14.45 2.72
C GLU A 53 -20.39 -15.84 2.34
N THR A 54 -20.65 -16.28 1.11
CA THR A 54 -20.19 -17.59 0.62
C THR A 54 -18.67 -17.64 0.56
N LYS A 55 -18.03 -16.60 0.01
CA LYS A 55 -16.57 -16.50 -0.04
C LYS A 55 -15.96 -16.52 1.36
N LYS A 56 -16.54 -15.76 2.31
CA LYS A 56 -16.10 -15.72 3.71
C LYS A 56 -16.24 -17.10 4.38
N SER A 57 -17.38 -17.76 4.21
CA SER A 57 -17.66 -19.09 4.78
C SER A 57 -16.71 -20.16 4.22
N TYR A 58 -16.47 -20.15 2.91
CA TYR A 58 -15.54 -21.07 2.25
C TYR A 58 -14.13 -20.96 2.83
N TYR A 59 -13.56 -19.75 2.83
CA TYR A 59 -12.20 -19.59 3.32
C TYR A 59 -12.07 -19.79 4.82
N LYS A 60 -13.11 -19.45 5.61
CA LYS A 60 -13.15 -19.81 7.03
C LYS A 60 -13.00 -21.32 7.21
N LYS A 61 -13.75 -22.14 6.47
CA LYS A 61 -13.65 -23.61 6.53
C LYS A 61 -12.27 -24.12 6.10
N GLU A 62 -11.68 -23.56 5.05
CA GLU A 62 -10.34 -23.97 4.62
C GLU A 62 -9.25 -23.56 5.64
N PHE A 63 -9.37 -22.39 6.28
CA PHE A 63 -8.47 -22.00 7.37
C PHE A 63 -8.63 -22.91 8.60
N ASP A 64 -9.87 -23.21 9.00
CA ASP A 64 -10.16 -24.10 10.13
C ASP A 64 -9.59 -25.52 9.89
N LYS A 65 -9.67 -26.02 8.65
CA LYS A 65 -9.09 -27.31 8.22
C LYS A 65 -7.56 -27.39 8.34
N TYR A 66 -6.86 -26.25 8.23
CA TYR A 66 -5.41 -26.16 8.40
C TYR A 66 -4.99 -25.63 9.77
N SER A 67 -5.91 -25.55 10.74
CA SER A 67 -5.58 -25.28 12.13
C SER A 67 -4.55 -26.29 12.64
N GLY A 68 -3.51 -25.79 13.32
CA GLY A 68 -2.37 -26.60 13.78
C GLY A 68 -1.40 -27.07 12.66
N LYS A 69 -1.56 -26.61 11.40
CA LYS A 69 -0.67 -26.96 10.27
C LYS A 69 -0.09 -25.70 9.60
N PRO A 70 0.89 -25.01 10.24
CA PRO A 70 1.37 -23.69 9.79
C PRO A 70 1.83 -23.66 8.34
N LYS A 71 2.58 -24.66 7.87
CA LYS A 71 3.06 -24.73 6.48
C LYS A 71 1.91 -24.76 5.46
N LYS A 72 0.83 -25.50 5.76
CA LYS A 72 -0.34 -25.58 4.87
C LYS A 72 -1.16 -24.30 4.90
N LEU A 73 -1.31 -23.70 6.09
CA LEU A 73 -1.94 -22.41 6.27
C LEU A 73 -1.23 -21.31 5.45
N TRP A 74 0.10 -21.25 5.53
CA TRP A 74 0.92 -20.31 4.77
C TRP A 74 0.82 -20.55 3.27
N ASN A 75 0.80 -21.80 2.81
CA ASN A 75 0.58 -22.10 1.40
C ASN A 75 -0.79 -21.60 0.91
N LEU A 76 -1.86 -21.82 1.67
CA LEU A 76 -3.19 -21.28 1.36
C LEU A 76 -3.18 -19.73 1.35
N LEU A 77 -2.50 -19.10 2.30
CA LEU A 77 -2.41 -17.64 2.35
C LEU A 77 -1.63 -17.09 1.14
N ASN A 78 -0.56 -17.76 0.73
CA ASN A 78 0.24 -17.41 -0.43
C ASN A 78 -0.50 -17.62 -1.76
N THR A 79 -1.49 -18.52 -1.85
CA THR A 79 -2.34 -18.62 -3.04
C THR A 79 -3.42 -17.53 -3.09
N LEU A 80 -3.88 -17.06 -1.92
CA LEU A 80 -4.90 -16.01 -1.82
C LEU A 80 -4.36 -14.61 -1.97
N THR A 81 -3.15 -14.40 -1.45
CA THR A 81 -2.41 -13.17 -1.66
C THR A 81 -1.72 -13.27 -3.00
N ASN A 82 -1.76 -12.22 -3.83
CA ASN A 82 -0.96 -12.18 -5.06
C ASN A 82 0.53 -11.93 -4.73
N ASN A 83 1.01 -12.42 -3.59
CA ASN A 83 2.41 -12.50 -3.20
C ASN A 83 3.06 -13.61 -4.01
N LYS A 84 3.10 -13.43 -5.33
CA LYS A 84 4.09 -14.09 -6.15
C LYS A 84 5.42 -13.58 -5.64
N PHE A 85 6.14 -14.43 -4.90
CA PHE A 85 7.55 -14.18 -4.63
C PHE A 85 8.17 -13.87 -5.98
N LYS A 86 8.58 -12.62 -6.21
CA LYS A 86 9.37 -12.28 -7.38
C LYS A 86 10.64 -13.14 -7.25
N GLN A 87 10.79 -14.14 -8.12
CA GLN A 87 12.00 -14.92 -8.13
C GLN A 87 13.17 -14.01 -8.47
N ARG A 88 14.28 -14.25 -7.76
CA ARG A 88 15.56 -13.52 -7.71
C ARG A 88 15.52 -12.21 -6.92
N CYS A 89 16.11 -12.28 -5.73
CA CYS A 89 16.31 -11.15 -4.81
C CYS A 89 17.60 -10.37 -5.11
N ALA A 90 18.50 -10.92 -5.95
CA ALA A 90 19.71 -10.24 -6.38
C ALA A 90 19.46 -9.46 -7.67
N PRO A 91 20.02 -8.24 -7.82
CA PRO A 91 20.01 -7.53 -9.09
C PRO A 91 20.70 -8.39 -10.18
N PRO A 92 20.26 -8.31 -11.44
CA PRO A 92 20.79 -9.16 -12.52
C PRO A 92 22.24 -8.81 -12.90
N LYS A 93 22.69 -7.60 -12.56
CA LYS A 93 24.04 -7.12 -12.76
C LYS A 93 24.40 -6.05 -11.74
N LEU A 94 25.68 -5.92 -11.43
CA LEU A 94 26.26 -4.88 -10.59
C LEU A 94 27.53 -4.37 -11.27
N ILE A 95 27.74 -3.05 -11.29
CA ILE A 95 28.97 -2.45 -11.80
C ILE A 95 29.79 -1.96 -10.60
N VAL A 96 30.99 -2.50 -10.43
CA VAL A 96 31.94 -2.10 -9.38
C VAL A 96 33.26 -1.79 -10.05
N ASN A 97 33.82 -0.60 -9.83
CA ASN A 97 35.10 -0.18 -10.41
C ASN A 97 35.17 -0.38 -11.94
N SER A 98 34.05 -0.07 -12.63
CA SER A 98 33.88 -0.26 -14.08
C SER A 98 33.90 -1.73 -14.58
N ILE A 99 33.81 -2.70 -13.68
CA ILE A 99 33.67 -4.13 -13.99
C ILE A 99 32.22 -4.55 -13.78
N GLU A 100 31.65 -5.23 -14.79
CA GLU A 100 30.31 -5.80 -14.71
C GLU A 100 30.33 -7.19 -14.07
N VAL A 101 29.60 -7.34 -12.96
CA VAL A 101 29.42 -8.58 -12.21
C VAL A 101 28.00 -9.07 -12.40
N THR A 102 27.85 -10.33 -12.83
CA THR A 102 26.54 -10.94 -13.11
C THR A 102 26.25 -12.18 -12.26
N ASP A 103 27.27 -12.72 -11.57
CA ASP A 103 27.08 -13.85 -10.66
C ASP A 103 26.35 -13.42 -9.38
N PRO A 104 25.20 -14.02 -9.04
CA PRO A 104 24.43 -13.61 -7.85
C PRO A 104 25.20 -13.79 -6.53
N HIS A 105 26.05 -14.81 -6.41
CA HIS A 105 26.82 -15.03 -5.18
C HIS A 105 27.89 -13.95 -5.01
N GLU A 106 28.59 -13.62 -6.09
CA GLU A 106 29.56 -12.52 -6.12
C GLU A 106 28.90 -11.17 -5.81
N ILE A 107 27.74 -10.87 -6.41
CA ILE A 107 26.97 -9.65 -6.10
C ILE A 107 26.61 -9.58 -4.62
N CYS A 108 26.13 -10.68 -4.03
CA CYS A 108 25.84 -10.73 -2.60
C CYS A 108 27.08 -10.51 -1.74
N ASN A 109 28.22 -11.11 -2.10
CA ASN A 109 29.49 -10.92 -1.38
C ASN A 109 29.98 -9.48 -1.46
N ILE A 110 29.85 -8.82 -2.62
CA ILE A 110 30.20 -7.41 -2.78
C ILE A 110 29.33 -6.54 -1.87
N PHE A 111 28.01 -6.75 -1.85
CA PHE A 111 27.13 -6.01 -0.96
C PHE A 111 27.46 -6.26 0.51
N ASN A 112 27.66 -7.52 0.90
CA ASN A 112 28.03 -7.88 2.26
C ASN A 112 29.32 -7.17 2.68
N ASN A 113 30.35 -7.18 1.81
CA ASN A 113 31.61 -6.53 2.09
C ASN A 113 31.45 -5.00 2.19
N PHE A 114 30.73 -4.38 1.25
CA PHE A 114 30.48 -2.94 1.25
C PHE A 114 29.77 -2.50 2.55
N PHE A 115 28.63 -3.13 2.88
CA PHE A 115 27.85 -2.72 4.05
C PHE A 115 28.52 -3.08 5.39
N ALA A 116 29.36 -4.12 5.42
CA ALA A 116 30.15 -4.46 6.61
C ALA A 116 31.32 -3.49 6.82
N THR A 117 31.94 -2.96 5.76
CA THR A 117 33.17 -2.17 5.85
C THR A 117 32.98 -0.66 5.74
N ILE A 118 31.89 -0.18 5.12
CA ILE A 118 31.68 1.27 4.90
C ILE A 118 31.58 2.07 6.20
N GLY A 119 31.04 1.48 7.27
CA GLY A 119 30.93 2.13 8.58
C GLY A 119 32.32 2.46 9.18
N PRO A 120 33.17 1.45 9.44
CA PRO A 120 34.54 1.67 9.89
C PRO A 120 35.34 2.57 8.95
N TYR A 121 35.23 2.35 7.63
CA TYR A 121 35.92 3.16 6.63
C TYR A 121 35.59 4.66 6.75
N LEU A 122 34.30 5.01 6.85
CA LEU A 122 33.88 6.41 7.01
C LEU A 122 34.26 6.99 8.38
N ALA A 123 34.29 6.15 9.43
CA ALA A 123 34.75 6.59 10.75
C ALA A 123 36.25 6.96 10.72
N ASP A 124 37.07 6.15 10.05
CA ASP A 124 38.51 6.41 9.90
C ASP A 124 38.82 7.66 9.07
N GLU A 125 37.93 8.07 8.14
CA GLU A 125 38.06 9.33 7.39
C GLU A 125 37.79 10.58 8.24
N ILE A 126 37.16 10.45 9.42
CA ILE A 126 36.91 11.59 10.31
C ILE A 126 38.24 12.02 10.95
N PRO A 127 38.61 13.32 10.94
CA PRO A 127 39.81 13.76 11.65
C PRO A 127 39.80 13.38 13.14
N ILE A 128 40.93 12.88 13.65
CA ILE A 128 41.09 12.38 15.04
C ILE A 128 40.63 13.41 16.09
N GLN A 129 40.82 14.70 15.82
CA GLN A 129 40.39 15.79 16.70
C GLN A 129 38.86 15.79 17.00
N PHE A 130 38.04 15.19 16.13
CA PHE A 130 36.59 15.08 16.31
C PHE A 130 36.16 13.77 16.97
N HIS A 131 37.06 12.78 17.08
CA HIS A 131 36.77 11.50 17.72
C HIS A 131 36.62 11.62 19.24
N VAL A 132 37.43 12.48 19.85
CA VAL A 132 37.46 12.67 21.32
C VAL A 132 36.43 13.70 21.77
N ASN A 133 36.18 14.72 20.95
CA ASN A 133 35.26 15.80 21.29
C ASN A 133 34.52 16.31 20.04
N TYR A 134 33.30 15.80 19.84
CA TYR A 134 32.42 16.18 18.73
C TYR A 134 32.08 17.68 18.69
N THR A 135 32.25 18.40 19.80
CA THR A 135 31.99 19.86 19.86
C THR A 135 32.96 20.67 19.01
N HIS A 136 34.11 20.10 18.60
CA HIS A 136 35.01 20.72 17.62
C HIS A 136 34.46 20.65 16.19
N ALA A 137 33.62 19.65 15.88
CA ALA A 137 32.97 19.51 14.57
C ALA A 137 31.73 20.40 14.45
N LEU A 138 31.19 20.86 15.59
CA LEU A 138 30.19 21.92 15.59
C LEU A 138 30.87 23.20 15.12
N PRO A 139 30.21 23.98 14.23
CA PRO A 139 30.62 25.35 14.01
C PRO A 139 30.75 26.00 15.38
N LYS A 140 31.89 26.67 15.66
CA LYS A 140 31.97 27.55 16.84
C LYS A 140 30.70 28.38 16.81
N PRO A 141 29.91 28.44 17.89
CA PRO A 141 28.71 29.26 17.90
C PRO A 141 29.18 30.63 17.44
N LEU A 142 28.75 31.03 16.24
CA LEU A 142 28.90 32.40 15.81
C LEU A 142 28.17 33.15 16.90
N LEU A 143 28.92 33.83 17.78
CA LEU A 143 28.42 34.79 18.75
C LEU A 143 27.90 36.00 17.96
N GLN A 144 26.93 35.73 17.11
CA GLN A 144 26.31 36.66 16.21
C GLN A 144 24.84 36.26 16.15
N ASN A 145 24.17 36.58 17.26
CA ASN A 145 22.80 37.08 17.27
C ASN A 145 21.76 36.26 16.48
N LEU A 146 21.86 34.93 16.47
CA LEU A 146 20.71 34.10 16.11
C LEU A 146 19.76 34.06 17.31
N GLN A 147 19.11 35.20 17.56
CA GLN A 147 17.95 35.26 18.43
C GLN A 147 16.75 34.62 17.69
N MET A 148 16.78 33.30 17.49
CA MET A 148 15.55 32.53 17.29
C MET A 148 14.86 32.34 18.64
N ASN A 149 14.51 33.46 19.27
CA ASN A 149 13.91 33.49 20.60
C ASN A 149 12.38 33.56 20.53
N SER A 150 11.84 33.84 19.34
CA SER A 150 10.42 33.99 19.09
C SER A 150 10.11 33.62 17.65
N LEU A 151 8.98 32.94 17.46
CA LEU A 151 8.35 32.81 16.15
C LEU A 151 7.53 34.09 15.91
N GLU A 152 7.49 34.57 14.68
CA GLU A 152 6.58 35.65 14.29
C GLU A 152 5.15 35.10 14.22
N PRO A 153 4.14 35.84 14.72
CA PRO A 153 2.75 35.43 14.57
C PRO A 153 2.33 35.48 13.10
N CYS A 154 1.47 34.54 12.70
CA CYS A 154 0.93 34.49 11.34
C CYS A 154 0.15 35.77 11.00
N THR A 155 0.28 36.24 9.76
CA THR A 155 -0.47 37.40 9.25
C THR A 155 -1.82 36.98 8.68
N GLU A 156 -2.80 37.90 8.65
CA GLU A 156 -4.11 37.63 8.04
C GLU A 156 -3.98 37.26 6.55
N GLU A 157 -3.07 37.91 5.83
CA GLU A 157 -2.79 37.63 4.42
C GLU A 157 -2.23 36.21 4.21
N GLU A 158 -1.33 35.76 5.09
CA GLU A 158 -0.79 34.40 5.07
C GLU A 158 -1.91 33.36 5.29
N ILE A 159 -2.77 33.59 6.28
CA ILE A 159 -3.91 32.72 6.57
C ILE A 159 -4.85 32.63 5.35
N LEU A 160 -5.21 33.77 4.76
CA LEU A 160 -6.06 33.82 3.57
C LEU A 160 -5.45 33.07 2.38
N ASN A 161 -4.13 33.23 2.16
CA ASN A 161 -3.42 32.53 1.09
C ASN A 161 -3.41 31.01 1.32
N ILE A 162 -3.26 30.56 2.57
CA ILE A 162 -3.32 29.13 2.92
C ILE A 162 -4.72 28.57 2.65
N ILE A 163 -5.77 29.26 3.10
CA ILE A 163 -7.17 28.84 2.89
C ILE A 163 -7.47 28.69 1.40
N ASN A 164 -7.11 29.69 0.58
CA ASN A 164 -7.33 29.65 -0.87
C ASN A 164 -6.58 28.53 -1.61
N LYS A 165 -5.50 27.99 -1.00
CA LYS A 165 -4.70 26.89 -1.57
C LYS A 165 -5.18 25.50 -1.12
N LEU A 166 -6.20 25.41 -0.25
CA LEU A 166 -6.73 24.12 0.18
C LEU A 166 -7.37 23.38 -0.99
N ASP A 167 -7.06 22.09 -1.13
CA ASP A 167 -7.67 21.26 -2.16
C ASP A 167 -9.14 20.98 -1.82
N SER A 168 -10.03 21.41 -2.71
CA SER A 168 -11.47 21.16 -2.63
C SER A 168 -11.87 19.69 -2.72
N ASN A 169 -10.97 18.81 -3.17
CA ASN A 169 -11.19 17.36 -3.27
C ASN A 169 -10.54 16.56 -2.13
N SER A 170 -10.02 17.24 -1.10
CA SER A 170 -9.46 16.56 0.08
C SER A 170 -10.54 15.77 0.83
N SER A 171 -10.14 14.62 1.38
CA SER A 171 -11.03 13.79 2.20
C SER A 171 -11.31 14.48 3.55
N VAL A 172 -12.53 14.33 4.03
CA VAL A 172 -12.98 14.93 5.29
C VAL A 172 -12.33 14.23 6.48
N GLY A 173 -11.90 15.03 7.46
CA GLY A 173 -11.30 14.57 8.72
C GLY A 173 -12.32 13.97 9.70
N LEU A 174 -11.85 13.65 10.90
CA LEU A 174 -12.68 13.08 11.98
C LEU A 174 -13.78 14.06 12.45
N ASP A 175 -13.55 15.37 12.28
CA ASP A 175 -14.46 16.46 12.65
C ASP A 175 -15.62 16.66 11.66
N GLY A 176 -15.58 16.02 10.49
CA GLY A 176 -16.65 16.10 9.50
C GLY A 176 -16.64 17.39 8.65
N VAL A 177 -15.64 18.27 8.80
CA VAL A 177 -15.59 19.55 8.09
C VAL A 177 -14.85 19.40 6.75
N SER A 178 -15.48 19.83 5.67
CA SER A 178 -14.88 19.82 4.33
C SER A 178 -14.20 21.16 4.03
N THR A 179 -13.12 21.13 3.25
CA THR A 179 -12.45 22.31 2.71
C THR A 179 -13.36 23.17 1.81
N LYS A 180 -14.49 22.63 1.34
CA LYS A 180 -15.50 23.36 0.55
C LYS A 180 -16.37 24.33 1.34
N VAL A 181 -16.25 24.34 2.67
CA VAL A 181 -17.02 25.24 3.55
C VAL A 181 -16.41 26.65 3.57
N PHE A 182 -15.15 26.77 3.16
CA PHE A 182 -14.38 28.02 3.14
C PHE A 182 -14.22 28.55 1.72
#